data_AF-A0A924KKI8-F1
#
_entry.id   AF-A0A924KKI8-F1
#
_cell.length_a   1.000
_cell.length_b   1.000
_cell.length_c   1.000
_cell.angle_alpha   90.00
_cell.angle_beta   90.00
_cell.angle_gamma   90.00
#
_symmetry.space_group_name_H-M   'P 1'
#
loop_
_entity.id
_entity.type
_entity.pdbx_description
1 polymer ?
#
loop_
_entity_poly.entity_id
_entity_poly.type
_entity_poly.pdbx_seq_one_letter_code
_entity_poly.pdbx_strand_id
1 'polypeptide(L)'
;SNPKAILFAAAFFPQFIHADSAQFPQFVILLATFTVIEVTWYFVYAISGKRLSAYLQQASVMKAFNRITGGVFVGFAALMATSKS
;
A
#
# COMPACT_ATOMS: atom_id res chain seq x y z
N SER A 1 2.36 11.48 -15.96
CA SER A 1 3.43 11.16 -14.99
C SER A 1 3.34 12.10 -13.80
N ASN A 2 3.46 11.59 -12.58
CA ASN A 2 3.19 12.34 -11.35
C ASN A 2 4.43 13.19 -10.96
N PRO A 3 4.44 14.51 -11.17
CA PRO A 3 5.67 15.33 -11.09
C PRO A 3 6.29 15.33 -9.69
N LYS A 4 5.50 15.09 -8.64
CA LYS A 4 5.99 14.91 -7.27
C LYS A 4 6.94 13.72 -7.12
N ALA A 5 6.69 12.61 -7.82
CA ALA A 5 7.56 11.43 -7.76
C ALA A 5 8.90 11.69 -8.43
N ILE A 6 8.90 12.39 -9.57
CA ILE A 6 10.12 12.78 -10.29
C ILE A 6 10.94 13.76 -9.45
N LEU A 7 10.28 14.75 -8.83
CA LEU A 7 10.94 15.70 -7.91
C LEU A 7 11.53 14.99 -6.68
N PHE A 8 10.83 14.01 -6.11
CA PHE A 8 11.35 13.22 -5.00
C PHE A 8 12.58 12.40 -5.41
N ALA A 9 12.53 11.72 -6.56
CA ALA A 9 13.65 10.96 -7.10
C ALA A 9 14.86 11.88 -7.39
N ALA A 10 14.62 13.02 -8.02
CA ALA A 10 15.67 14.02 -8.31
C ALA A 10 16.28 14.64 -7.05
N ALA A 11 15.55 14.69 -5.93
CA ALA A 11 16.06 15.18 -4.65
C ALA A 11 16.78 14.10 -3.83
N PHE A 12 16.37 12.83 -3.91
CA PHE A 12 16.97 11.72 -3.16
C PHE A 12 18.21 11.14 -3.86
N PHE A 13 18.19 11.02 -5.18
CA PHE A 13 19.27 10.37 -5.93
C PHE A 13 20.64 11.05 -5.80
N PRO A 14 20.77 12.39 -5.88
CA PRO A 14 22.08 13.04 -5.75
C PRO A 14 22.70 12.87 -4.36
N GLN A 15 21.91 12.54 -3.32
CA GLN A 15 22.41 12.27 -1.98
C GLN A 15 23.28 11.00 -1.90
N PHE A 16 23.09 10.08 -2.84
CA PHE A 16 23.79 8.79 -2.90
C PHE A 16 24.89 8.75 -3.97
N ILE A 17 25.12 9.86 -4.69
CA ILE A 17 26.08 9.91 -5.81
C ILE A 17 27.29 10.74 -5.40
N HIS A 18 28.47 10.16 -5.61
CA HIS A 18 29.74 10.83 -5.36
C HIS A 18 30.20 11.50 -6.65
N ALA A 19 30.29 12.83 -6.65
CA ALA A 19 30.60 13.64 -7.82
C ALA A 19 32.01 13.37 -8.40
N ASP A 20 32.94 12.91 -7.58
CA ASP A 20 34.35 12.68 -7.95
C ASP A 20 34.60 11.33 -8.66
N SER A 21 33.55 10.55 -8.93
CA SER A 21 33.65 9.20 -9.48
C SER A 21 32.68 8.97 -10.64
N ALA A 22 32.89 7.88 -11.39
CA ALA A 22 32.06 7.59 -12.57
C ALA A 22 30.56 7.48 -12.18
N GLN A 23 29.76 8.42 -12.67
CA GLN A 23 28.36 8.57 -12.28
C GLN A 23 27.45 7.49 -12.88
N PHE A 24 27.75 7.04 -14.10
CA PHE A 24 26.93 6.06 -14.82
C PHE A 24 26.70 4.75 -14.04
N PRO A 25 27.72 4.04 -13.53
CA PRO A 25 27.49 2.82 -12.74
C PRO A 25 26.73 3.09 -11.44
N GLN A 26 26.92 4.24 -10.80
CA GLN A 26 26.19 4.61 -9.58
C GLN A 26 24.69 4.79 -9.85
N PHE A 27 24.33 5.49 -10.93
CA PHE A 27 22.94 5.62 -11.35
C PHE A 27 22.29 4.27 -11.68
N VAL A 28 23.02 3.38 -12.36
CA VAL A 28 22.51 2.04 -12.69
C VAL A 28 22.22 1.23 -11.43
N ILE A 29 23.14 1.22 -10.46
CA ILE A 29 22.95 0.51 -9.19
C ILE A 29 21.76 1.09 -8.43
N LEU A 30 21.67 2.43 -8.35
CA LEU A 30 20.59 3.11 -7.65
C LEU A 30 19.21 2.84 -8.28
N LEU A 31 19.11 2.92 -9.60
CA LEU A 31 17.88 2.58 -10.33
C LEU A 31 17.51 1.11 -10.15
N ALA A 32 18.47 0.20 -10.32
CA ALA A 32 18.22 -1.23 -10.18
C ALA A 32 17.73 -1.60 -8.78
N THR A 33 18.40 -1.09 -7.73
CA THR A 33 18.00 -1.32 -6.33
C THR A 33 16.61 -0.75 -6.04
N PHE A 34 16.33 0.47 -6.49
CA PHE A 34 15.01 1.08 -6.31
C PHE A 34 13.90 0.27 -7.00
N THR A 35 14.11 -0.12 -8.26
CA THR A 35 13.15 -0.94 -9.01
C THR A 35 12.92 -2.30 -8.35
N VAL A 36 13.97 -2.98 -7.88
CA VAL A 36 13.81 -4.28 -7.19
C VAL A 36 12.96 -4.12 -5.93
N ILE A 37 13.19 -3.07 -5.14
CA ILE A 37 12.42 -2.80 -3.92
C ILE A 37 10.95 -2.51 -4.27
N GLU A 38 10.69 -1.64 -5.24
CA GLU A 38 9.33 -1.27 -5.65
C GLU A 38 8.55 -2.48 -6.17
N VAL A 39 9.17 -3.27 -7.06
CA VAL A 39 8.58 -4.50 -7.59
C VAL A 39 8.32 -5.51 -6.48
N THR A 40 9.26 -5.66 -5.53
CA THR A 40 9.07 -6.54 -4.36
C THR A 40 7.86 -6.11 -3.54
N TRP A 41 7.71 -4.81 -3.28
CA TRP A 41 6.54 -4.28 -2.59
C TRP A 41 5.25 -4.56 -3.36
N TYR A 42 5.22 -4.34 -4.67
CA TYR A 42 4.06 -4.70 -5.48
C TYR A 42 3.72 -6.19 -5.43
N PHE A 43 4.71 -7.08 -5.45
CA PHE A 43 4.49 -8.51 -5.26
C PHE A 43 3.95 -8.83 -3.86
N VAL A 44 4.49 -8.20 -2.81
CA VAL A 44 3.98 -8.38 -1.45
C VAL A 44 2.53 -7.92 -1.36
N TYR A 45 2.18 -6.76 -1.92
CA TYR A 45 0.81 -6.27 -1.97
C TYR A 45 -0.10 -7.16 -2.82
N ALA A 46 0.35 -7.62 -3.97
CA ALA A 46 -0.42 -8.50 -4.85
C ALA A 46 -0.67 -9.86 -4.19
N ILE A 47 0.34 -10.48 -3.58
CA ILE A 47 0.22 -11.77 -2.90
C ILE A 47 -0.61 -11.63 -1.63
N SER A 48 -0.38 -10.58 -0.84
CA SER A 48 -1.16 -10.31 0.37
C SER A 48 -2.60 -10.00 0.03
N GLY A 49 -2.86 -9.22 -1.03
CA GLY A 49 -4.20 -8.95 -1.54
C GLY A 49 -4.88 -10.20 -2.09
N LYS A 50 -4.16 -11.07 -2.79
CA LYS A 50 -4.70 -12.34 -3.31
C LYS A 50 -4.98 -13.34 -2.19
N ARG A 51 -4.11 -13.44 -1.18
CA ARG A 51 -4.33 -14.23 0.04
C ARG A 51 -5.47 -13.66 0.87
N LEU A 52 -5.53 -12.34 1.04
CA LEU A 52 -6.61 -11.66 1.76
C LEU A 52 -7.94 -11.83 1.04
N SER A 53 -7.96 -11.73 -0.29
CA SER A 53 -9.15 -11.98 -1.10
C SER A 53 -9.60 -13.45 -0.99
N ALA A 54 -8.67 -14.40 -1.10
CA ALA A 54 -8.98 -15.82 -0.91
C ALA A 54 -9.47 -16.12 0.53
N TYR A 55 -8.89 -15.47 1.54
CA TYR A 55 -9.28 -15.58 2.94
C TYR A 55 -10.65 -14.95 3.21
N LEU A 56 -10.95 -13.79 2.62
CA LEU A 56 -12.25 -13.12 2.69
C LEU A 56 -13.34 -13.91 1.94
N GLN A 57 -13.00 -14.62 0.88
CA GLN A 57 -13.91 -15.53 0.17
C GLN A 57 -14.24 -16.79 0.99
N GLN A 58 -13.49 -17.07 2.07
CA GLN A 58 -13.79 -18.19 2.95
C GLN A 58 -15.11 -17.93 3.70
N ALA A 59 -16.04 -18.88 3.62
CA ALA A 59 -17.42 -18.70 4.09
C ALA A 59 -17.52 -18.32 5.59
N SER A 60 -16.56 -18.76 6.41
CA SER A 60 -16.46 -18.41 7.83
C SER A 60 -16.11 -16.93 8.04
N VAL A 61 -15.13 -16.43 7.29
CA VAL A 61 -14.65 -15.04 7.35
C VAL A 61 -15.70 -14.09 6.79
N MET A 62 -16.34 -14.44 5.67
CA MET A 62 -17.41 -13.63 5.09
C MET A 62 -18.65 -13.56 6.00
N LYS A 63 -18.98 -14.65 6.71
CA LYS A 63 -20.03 -14.62 7.75
C LYS A 63 -19.66 -13.72 8.92
N ALA A 64 -18.42 -13.79 9.42
CA ALA A 64 -17.95 -12.93 10.49
C ALA A 64 -17.95 -11.45 10.07
N PHE A 65 -17.49 -11.15 8.85
CA PHE A 65 -17.50 -9.82 8.25
C PHE A 65 -18.92 -9.26 8.17
N ASN A 66 -19.86 -10.00 7.57
CA ASN A 66 -21.27 -9.59 7.48
C ASN A 66 -21.90 -9.36 8.86
N ARG A 67 -21.53 -10.17 9.87
CA ARG A 67 -22.04 -10.02 11.24
C ARG A 67 -21.48 -8.78 11.93
N ILE A 68 -20.20 -8.47 11.74
CA ILE A 68 -19.58 -7.24 12.27
C ILE A 68 -20.20 -6.02 11.58
N THR A 69 -20.24 -6.01 10.25
CA THR A 69 -20.84 -4.91 9.48
C THR A 69 -22.30 -4.72 9.85
N GLY A 70 -23.10 -5.80 9.91
CA GLY A 70 -24.50 -5.74 10.36
C GLY A 70 -24.62 -5.22 11.80
N GLY A 71 -23.76 -5.66 12.71
CA GLY A 71 -23.72 -5.16 14.09
C GLY A 71 -23.40 -3.67 14.17
N VAL A 72 -22.47 -3.18 13.35
CA VAL A 72 -22.13 -1.75 13.25
C VAL A 72 -23.30 -0.94 12.71
N PHE A 73 -23.99 -1.43 11.68
CA PHE A 73 -25.19 -0.75 11.15
C PHE A 73 -26.34 -0.73 12.15
N VAL A 74 -26.58 -1.83 12.85
CA VAL A 74 -27.59 -1.88 13.92
C VAL A 74 -27.20 -0.94 15.06
N GLY A 75 -25.92 -0.88 15.44
CA GLY A 75 -25.40 0.06 16.43
C GLY A 75 -25.59 1.52 16.01
N PHE A 76 -25.28 1.86 14.76
CA PHE A 76 -25.56 3.19 14.21
C PHE A 76 -27.05 3.51 14.16
N ALA A 77 -27.90 2.54 13.78
CA ALA A 77 -29.35 2.71 13.78
C ALA A 77 -29.89 2.96 15.19
N ALA A 78 -29.40 2.22 16.19
CA ALA A 78 -29.75 2.43 17.60
C ALA A 78 -29.30 3.81 18.10
N LEU A 79 -28.05 4.20 17.83
CA LEU A 79 -27.53 5.53 18.17
C LEU A 79 -28.36 6.65 17.52
N MET A 80 -28.74 6.50 16.25
CA MET A 80 -29.61 7.47 15.58
C MET A 80 -31.03 7.50 16.17
N ALA A 81 -31.57 6.35 16.55
CA ALA A 81 -32.89 6.28 17.19
C ALA A 81 -32.89 6.99 18.56
N THR A 82 -31.83 6.82 19.35
CA THR A 82 -31.69 7.49 20.65
C THR A 82 -31.32 8.97 20.51
N SER A 83 -30.55 9.35 19.48
CA SER A 83 -30.22 10.75 19.19
C SER A 83 -31.43 11.58 18.72
N LYS A 84 -32.50 10.93 18.25
CA LYS A 84 -33.74 11.59 17.80
C LYS A 84 -34.81 11.72 18.89
N SER A 85 -34.53 11.31 20.13
CA SER A 85 -35.31 11.64 21.35
C SER A 85 -34.56 12.67 22.18
#